data_AF-D2VEX7-F1
#
_entry.id   AF-D2VEX7-F1
#
_cell.length_a   1.000
_cell.length_b   1.000
_cell.length_c   1.000
_cell.angle_alpha   90.00
_cell.angle_beta   90.00
_cell.angle_gamma   90.00
#
_symmetry.space_group_name_H-M   'P 1'
#
loop_
_entity.id
_entity.type
_entity.pdbx_description
1 polymer ?
#
loop_
_entity_poly.entity_id
_entity_poly.type
_entity_poly.pdbx_seq_one_letter_code
_entity_poly.pdbx_strand_id
1 'polypeptide(L)'
;EQQEARLCAMHALNNLLQGSYFSEVDLMELARQLDQKERSLLEGNDSKSSQNVSDEGDFSIGVIQAALEVWGLTTIPIGHPSITLYTRENPWSENAYICNHREHWFVFRKFGNHWFNLNSTLDEPEYLSQTYISLFIEQLKQEGYSIFAVRGELPQ
;
A
#
# COMPACT_ATOMS: atom_id res chain seq x y z
N GLU A 1 -10.87 7.05 -9.31
CA GLU A 1 -11.95 7.51 -8.40
C GLU A 1 -11.38 8.61 -7.52
N GLN A 2 -12.05 9.76 -7.47
CA GLN A 2 -11.66 10.91 -6.65
C GLN A 2 -12.04 10.62 -5.19
N GLN A 3 -11.12 10.82 -4.25
CA GLN A 3 -11.30 10.39 -2.85
C GLN A 3 -12.09 11.39 -2.00
N GLU A 4 -13.02 10.86 -1.20
CA GLU A 4 -13.26 11.39 0.13
C GLU A 4 -12.16 10.88 1.06
N ALA A 5 -11.56 11.76 1.87
CA ALA A 5 -10.29 11.56 2.57
C ALA A 5 -10.16 10.30 3.46
N ARG A 6 -11.24 9.54 3.69
CA ARG A 6 -11.32 8.41 4.62
C ARG A 6 -11.19 7.03 3.96
N LEU A 7 -11.25 6.95 2.62
CA LEU A 7 -11.24 5.67 1.90
C LEU A 7 -9.91 5.41 1.18
N CYS A 8 -8.82 5.98 1.69
CA CYS A 8 -7.60 6.07 0.91
C CYS A 8 -6.97 4.71 0.58
N ALA A 9 -7.01 3.79 1.54
CA ALA A 9 -6.54 2.41 1.38
C ALA A 9 -7.37 1.63 0.33
N MET A 10 -8.68 1.83 0.29
CA MET A 10 -9.57 1.17 -0.68
C MET A 10 -9.19 1.55 -2.10
N HIS A 11 -9.11 2.85 -2.41
CA HIS A 11 -8.75 3.23 -3.77
C HIS A 11 -7.29 2.94 -4.08
N ALA A 12 -6.38 2.98 -3.10
CA ALA A 12 -5.01 2.53 -3.30
C ALA A 12 -4.96 1.07 -3.78
N LEU A 13 -5.67 0.16 -3.09
CA LEU A 13 -5.77 -1.25 -3.47
C LEU A 13 -6.46 -1.44 -4.83
N ASN A 14 -7.58 -0.77 -5.06
CA ASN A 14 -8.32 -0.89 -6.32
C ASN A 14 -7.53 -0.32 -7.51
N ASN A 15 -6.83 0.81 -7.33
CA ASN A 15 -5.93 1.36 -8.33
C ASN A 15 -4.73 0.43 -8.58
N LEU A 16 -4.18 -0.17 -7.53
CA LEU A 16 -3.10 -1.15 -7.64
C LEU A 16 -3.53 -2.38 -8.42
N LEU A 17 -4.76 -2.86 -8.25
CA LEU A 17 -5.30 -4.03 -8.94
C LEU A 17 -6.03 -3.69 -10.24
N GLN A 18 -6.19 -2.40 -10.58
CA GLN A 18 -6.93 -1.91 -11.75
C GLN A 18 -8.37 -2.42 -11.82
N GLY A 19 -9.04 -2.50 -10.67
CA GLY A 19 -10.44 -2.91 -10.59
C GLY A 19 -11.03 -2.63 -9.22
N SER A 20 -12.35 -2.56 -9.14
CA SER A 20 -13.10 -2.37 -7.89
C SER A 20 -13.24 -3.71 -7.15
N TYR A 21 -12.12 -4.26 -6.68
CA TYR A 21 -12.08 -5.57 -6.01
C TYR A 21 -12.36 -5.48 -4.51
N PHE A 22 -12.03 -4.36 -3.89
CA PHE A 22 -12.26 -4.12 -2.48
C PHE A 22 -13.28 -3.01 -2.28
N SER A 23 -14.26 -3.27 -1.43
CA SER A 23 -15.13 -2.26 -0.84
C SER A 23 -14.67 -1.90 0.57
N GLU A 24 -15.20 -0.81 1.11
CA GLU A 24 -15.00 -0.41 2.50
C GLU A 24 -15.39 -1.55 3.48
N VAL A 25 -16.50 -2.24 3.21
CA VAL A 25 -17.00 -3.35 4.03
C VAL A 25 -16.00 -4.50 4.06
N ASP A 26 -15.38 -4.82 2.91
CA ASP A 26 -14.38 -5.89 2.83
C ASP A 26 -13.15 -5.56 3.66
N LEU A 27 -12.67 -4.32 3.60
CA LEU A 27 -11.51 -3.86 4.38
C LEU A 27 -11.82 -3.82 5.88
N MET A 28 -13.02 -3.39 6.28
CA MET A 28 -13.44 -3.45 7.68
C MET A 28 -13.47 -4.88 8.20
N GLU A 29 -13.97 -5.83 7.41
CA GLU A 29 -14.03 -7.24 7.81
C GLU A 29 -12.62 -7.84 7.91
N LEU A 30 -11.72 -7.53 6.98
CA LEU A 30 -10.30 -7.91 7.07
C LEU A 30 -9.64 -7.35 8.32
N ALA A 31 -9.87 -6.08 8.64
CA ALA A 31 -9.33 -5.45 9.84
C ALA A 31 -9.85 -6.12 11.12
N ARG A 32 -11.15 -6.43 11.18
CA ARG A 32 -11.77 -7.15 12.30
C ARG A 32 -11.19 -8.54 12.48
N GLN A 33 -10.94 -9.26 11.38
CA GLN A 33 -10.32 -10.58 11.41
C GLN A 33 -8.88 -10.52 11.91
N LEU A 34 -8.10 -9.51 11.48
CA LEU A 34 -6.75 -9.27 11.98
C LEU A 34 -6.77 -8.98 13.48
N ASP A 35 -7.67 -8.10 13.95
CA ASP A 35 -7.80 -7.81 15.37
C ASP A 35 -8.15 -9.04 16.21
N GLN A 36 -9.01 -9.92 15.69
CA GLN A 36 -9.33 -11.19 16.36
C GLN A 36 -8.14 -12.13 16.41
N LYS A 37 -7.39 -12.23 15.31
CA LYS A 37 -6.20 -13.07 15.21
C LYS A 37 -5.12 -12.57 16.17
N GLU A 38 -4.84 -11.28 16.21
CA GLU A 38 -3.89 -10.66 17.13
C GLU A 38 -4.30 -10.87 18.59
N ARG A 39 -5.57 -10.69 18.94
CA ARG A 39 -6.10 -10.98 20.30
C ARG A 39 -5.94 -12.45 20.69
N SER A 40 -6.19 -13.37 19.76
CA SER A 40 -6.05 -14.81 20.02
C SER A 40 -4.60 -15.23 20.26
N LEU A 41 -3.63 -14.54 19.66
CA LEU A 41 -2.20 -14.81 19.84
C LEU A 41 -1.62 -14.20 21.12
N LEU A 42 -2.26 -13.16 21.67
CA LEU A 42 -1.79 -12.39 22.82
C LEU A 42 -2.38 -12.84 24.17
N GLU A 43 -2.86 -14.10 24.27
CA GLU A 43 -3.51 -14.73 25.44
C GLU A 43 -3.13 -14.11 26.80
N GLY A 44 -3.88 -13.09 27.24
CA GLY A 44 -3.84 -12.57 28.62
C GLY A 44 -3.17 -11.22 28.89
N ASN A 45 -2.82 -10.39 27.89
CA ASN A 45 -2.36 -9.02 28.15
C ASN A 45 -3.34 -7.96 27.62
N ASP A 46 -4.29 -7.58 28.48
CA ASP A 46 -5.46 -6.70 28.26
C ASP A 46 -5.14 -5.21 27.91
N SER A 47 -3.93 -4.88 27.46
CA SER A 47 -3.48 -3.48 27.39
C SER A 47 -3.21 -2.93 26.00
N LYS A 48 -3.33 -3.72 24.93
CA LYS A 48 -3.33 -3.21 23.55
C LYS A 48 -4.35 -3.96 22.72
N SER A 49 -5.60 -3.48 22.72
CA SER A 49 -6.51 -3.76 21.62
C SER A 49 -5.82 -3.26 20.35
N SER A 50 -5.34 -4.16 19.49
CA SER A 50 -5.01 -3.75 18.13
C SER A 50 -6.28 -3.12 17.56
N GLN A 51 -6.13 -1.92 17.01
CA GLN A 51 -7.15 -1.26 16.22
C GLN A 51 -6.53 -1.10 14.85
N ASN A 52 -6.86 -2.03 13.97
CA ASN A 52 -6.42 -1.99 12.57
C ASN A 52 -7.24 -0.99 11.72
N VAL A 53 -8.27 -0.39 12.32
CA VAL A 53 -9.03 0.75 11.79
C VAL A 53 -9.01 1.88 12.82
N SER A 54 -8.67 3.10 12.40
CA SER A 54 -8.74 4.31 13.23
C SER A 54 -10.19 4.74 13.47
N ASP A 55 -10.44 5.54 14.51
CA ASP A 55 -11.77 6.14 14.73
C ASP A 55 -12.21 7.08 13.59
N GLU A 56 -11.26 7.49 12.73
CA GLU A 56 -11.48 8.33 11.56
C GLU A 56 -11.74 7.52 10.27
N GLY A 57 -11.55 6.20 10.32
CA GLY A 57 -11.78 5.26 9.21
C GLY A 57 -10.52 4.84 8.45
N ASP A 58 -9.32 5.20 8.93
CA ASP A 58 -8.06 4.85 8.26
C ASP A 58 -7.64 3.42 8.56
N PHE A 59 -7.17 2.74 7.53
CA PHE A 59 -6.72 1.36 7.63
C PHE A 59 -5.21 1.27 7.90
N SER A 60 -4.83 0.36 8.79
CA SER A 60 -3.43 0.03 9.03
C SER A 60 -2.80 -0.66 7.81
N ILE A 61 -1.46 -0.64 7.75
CA ILE A 61 -0.72 -1.42 6.74
C ILE A 61 -1.08 -2.91 6.81
N GLY A 62 -1.36 -3.46 8.00
CA GLY A 62 -1.68 -4.87 8.17
C GLY A 62 -2.93 -5.28 7.37
N VAL A 63 -3.94 -4.42 7.30
CA VAL A 63 -5.15 -4.64 6.49
C VAL A 63 -4.81 -4.70 5.00
N ILE A 64 -3.98 -3.77 4.54
CA ILE A 64 -3.51 -3.71 3.13
C ILE A 64 -2.69 -4.96 2.80
N GLN A 65 -1.82 -5.41 3.71
CA GLN A 65 -1.03 -6.62 3.53
C GLN A 65 -1.92 -7.85 3.43
N ALA A 66 -2.88 -8.01 4.35
CA ALA A 66 -3.83 -9.12 4.32
C ALA A 66 -4.67 -9.13 3.03
N ALA A 67 -5.12 -7.95 2.58
CA ALA A 67 -5.84 -7.81 1.33
C ALA A 67 -5.00 -8.28 0.13
N LEU A 68 -3.72 -7.91 0.07
CA LEU A 68 -2.80 -8.28 -1.01
C LEU A 68 -2.38 -9.76 -0.94
N GLU A 69 -2.26 -10.33 0.25
CA GLU A 69 -1.95 -11.74 0.44
C GLU A 69 -3.01 -12.66 -0.19
N VAL A 70 -4.29 -12.26 -0.19
CA VAL A 70 -5.38 -12.99 -0.88
C VAL A 70 -5.11 -13.13 -2.38
N TRP A 71 -4.41 -12.16 -2.97
CA TRP A 71 -4.01 -12.14 -4.38
C TRP A 71 -2.64 -12.77 -4.64
N GLY A 72 -1.99 -13.35 -3.61
CA GLY A 72 -0.63 -13.87 -3.71
C GLY A 72 0.42 -12.76 -3.88
N LEU A 73 0.06 -11.52 -3.55
CA LEU A 73 0.96 -10.37 -3.59
C LEU A 73 1.62 -10.21 -2.23
N THR A 74 2.90 -9.85 -2.24
CA THR A 74 3.70 -9.61 -1.04
C THR A 74 4.16 -8.16 -1.01
N THR A 75 4.03 -7.53 0.15
CA THR A 75 4.54 -6.16 0.37
C THR A 75 5.81 -6.21 1.18
N ILE A 76 6.86 -5.53 0.74
CA ILE A 76 8.14 -5.49 1.44
C ILE A 76 8.55 -4.02 1.62
N PRO A 77 8.82 -3.55 2.85
CA PRO A 77 9.31 -2.20 3.06
C PRO A 77 10.63 -1.96 2.31
N ILE A 78 10.79 -0.81 1.66
CA ILE A 78 11.99 -0.53 0.85
C ILE A 78 13.30 -0.55 1.66
N GLY A 79 13.20 -0.28 2.97
CA GLY A 79 14.31 -0.35 3.91
C GLY A 79 14.70 -1.77 4.34
N HIS A 80 13.85 -2.76 4.10
CA HIS A 80 14.02 -4.12 4.61
C HIS A 80 15.20 -4.86 3.92
N PRO A 81 15.96 -5.70 4.64
CA PRO A 81 17.09 -6.46 4.05
C PRO A 81 16.71 -7.39 2.89
N SER A 82 15.45 -7.81 2.80
CA SER A 82 14.94 -8.65 1.69
C SER A 82 14.82 -7.90 0.36
N ILE A 83 14.87 -6.56 0.37
CA ILE A 83 14.98 -5.79 -0.86
C ILE A 83 16.44 -5.83 -1.31
N THR A 84 16.67 -6.38 -2.50
CA THR A 84 18.01 -6.50 -3.08
C THR A 84 18.66 -5.12 -3.24
N LEU A 85 19.99 -5.05 -3.10
CA LEU A 85 20.74 -3.82 -3.37
C LEU A 85 20.42 -3.27 -4.76
N TYR A 86 20.23 -4.17 -5.75
CA TYR A 86 19.81 -3.80 -7.09
C TYR A 86 18.50 -3.02 -7.11
N THR A 87 17.45 -3.49 -6.44
CA THR A 87 16.16 -2.76 -6.33
C THR A 87 16.33 -1.42 -5.61
N ARG A 88 17.21 -1.35 -4.58
CA ARG A 88 17.44 -0.09 -3.85
C ARG A 88 18.09 0.96 -4.75
N GLU A 89 19.00 0.54 -5.62
CA GLU A 89 19.67 1.38 -6.60
C GLU A 89 18.81 1.63 -7.86
N ASN A 90 17.88 0.72 -8.15
CA ASN A 90 17.01 0.74 -9.33
C ASN A 90 15.53 0.56 -8.94
N PRO A 91 14.88 1.56 -8.30
CA PRO A 91 13.47 1.45 -7.92
C PRO A 91 12.53 1.13 -9.10
N TRP A 92 12.90 1.54 -10.31
CA TRP A 92 12.14 1.26 -11.52
C TRP A 92 12.05 -0.22 -11.92
N SER A 93 12.82 -1.11 -11.28
CA SER A 93 12.82 -2.55 -11.55
C SER A 93 11.60 -3.28 -10.96
N GLU A 94 10.94 -2.70 -9.96
CA GLU A 94 9.71 -3.27 -9.40
C GLU A 94 8.51 -2.98 -10.32
N ASN A 95 7.36 -3.58 -10.03
CA ASN A 95 6.14 -3.37 -10.81
C ASN A 95 5.15 -2.42 -10.12
N ALA A 96 5.21 -2.33 -8.79
CA ALA A 96 4.38 -1.39 -8.04
C ALA A 96 4.97 -1.05 -6.67
N TYR A 97 4.57 0.12 -6.17
CA TYR A 97 4.84 0.59 -4.83
C TYR A 97 3.56 1.09 -4.18
N ILE A 98 3.40 0.79 -2.89
CA ILE A 98 2.41 1.42 -2.03
C ILE A 98 3.15 2.35 -1.09
N CYS A 99 2.65 3.58 -0.98
CA CYS A 99 3.22 4.61 -0.13
C CYS A 99 2.18 5.08 0.88
N ASN A 100 2.65 5.39 2.09
CA ASN A 100 1.86 6.04 3.11
C ASN A 100 2.55 7.28 3.64
N HIS A 101 1.78 8.35 3.80
CA HIS A 101 2.19 9.53 4.56
C HIS A 101 1.02 10.14 5.30
N ARG A 102 1.16 10.25 6.62
CA ARG A 102 0.15 10.86 7.51
C ARG A 102 -1.24 10.33 7.19
N GLU A 103 -1.39 9.00 7.24
CA GLU A 103 -2.65 8.28 7.01
C GLU A 103 -3.16 8.31 5.56
N HIS A 104 -2.46 8.95 4.62
CA HIS A 104 -2.80 8.90 3.20
C HIS A 104 -2.08 7.77 2.46
N TRP A 105 -2.85 6.83 1.91
CA TRP A 105 -2.35 5.73 1.08
C TRP A 105 -2.46 6.05 -0.41
N PHE A 106 -1.38 5.84 -1.16
CA PHE A 106 -1.35 6.00 -2.62
C PHE A 106 -0.39 4.99 -3.26
N VAL A 107 -0.49 4.85 -4.58
CA VAL A 107 0.19 3.78 -5.32
C VAL A 107 0.91 4.31 -6.54
N PHE A 108 2.11 3.79 -6.77
CA PHE A 108 2.78 3.83 -8.07
C PHE A 108 2.66 2.47 -8.72
N ARG A 109 2.22 2.43 -9.97
CA ARG A 109 2.12 1.18 -10.74
C ARG A 109 2.77 1.34 -12.10
N LYS A 110 3.48 0.30 -12.51
CA LYS A 110 4.12 0.19 -13.81
C LYS A 110 3.17 -0.53 -14.79
N PHE A 111 2.97 0.08 -15.95
CA PHE A 111 2.24 -0.49 -17.08
C PHE A 111 3.19 -0.59 -18.27
N GLY A 112 3.60 -1.81 -18.61
CA GLY A 112 4.68 -2.04 -19.56
C GLY A 112 5.98 -1.39 -19.07
N ASN A 113 6.44 -0.35 -19.77
CA ASN A 113 7.66 0.40 -19.43
C ASN A 113 7.40 1.76 -18.78
N HIS A 114 6.14 2.07 -18.49
CA HIS A 114 5.72 3.39 -18.04
C HIS A 114 5.21 3.32 -16.60
N TRP A 115 5.67 4.25 -15.76
CA TRP A 115 5.19 4.37 -14.39
C TRP A 115 4.09 5.42 -14.31
N PHE A 116 3.14 5.19 -13.43
CA PHE A 116 2.06 6.11 -13.18
C PHE A 116 1.87 6.31 -11.68
N ASN A 117 1.70 7.57 -11.29
CA ASN A 117 1.21 7.95 -9.98
C ASN A 117 -0.31 7.80 -9.98
N LEU A 118 -0.81 6.86 -9.20
CA LEU A 118 -2.24 6.60 -9.03
C LEU A 118 -2.75 7.16 -7.70
N ASN A 119 -2.13 8.25 -7.24
CA ASN A 119 -2.64 9.01 -6.11
C ASN A 119 -4.02 9.56 -6.45
N SER A 120 -4.99 9.17 -5.63
CA SER A 120 -6.40 9.53 -5.68
C SER A 120 -6.70 11.01 -5.51
N THR A 121 -5.75 11.79 -4.98
CA THR A 121 -5.86 13.25 -4.88
C THR A 121 -5.58 13.95 -6.21
N LEU A 122 -5.06 13.23 -7.20
CA LEU A 122 -4.85 13.74 -8.55
C LEU A 122 -6.12 13.54 -9.37
N ASP A 123 -6.44 14.53 -10.22
CA ASP A 123 -7.57 14.45 -11.13
C ASP A 123 -7.35 13.36 -12.21
N GLU A 124 -6.09 13.13 -12.59
CA GLU A 124 -5.69 12.10 -13.56
C GLU A 124 -4.37 11.43 -13.16
N PRO A 125 -4.12 10.18 -13.59
CA PRO A 125 -2.84 9.50 -13.40
C PRO A 125 -1.67 10.30 -13.97
N GLU A 126 -0.68 10.60 -13.13
CA GLU A 126 0.52 11.31 -13.58
C GLU A 126 1.54 10.32 -14.14
N TYR A 127 1.98 10.55 -15.38
CA TYR A 127 3.04 9.76 -15.99
C TYR A 127 4.40 10.08 -15.35
N LEU A 128 5.12 9.03 -14.95
CA LEU A 128 6.46 9.11 -14.40
C LEU A 128 7.43 8.36 -15.32
N SER A 129 8.50 9.04 -15.72
CA SER A 129 9.61 8.39 -16.42
C SER A 129 10.43 7.53 -15.44
N GLN A 130 11.26 6.65 -15.99
CA GLN A 130 12.16 5.78 -15.21
C GLN A 130 13.11 6.57 -14.27
N THR A 131 13.61 7.71 -14.75
CA THR A 131 14.47 8.59 -13.95
C THR A 131 13.64 9.28 -12.86
N TYR A 132 12.43 9.71 -13.20
CA TYR A 132 11.58 10.46 -12.29
C TYR A 132 11.06 9.59 -11.13
N ILE A 133 10.63 8.34 -11.38
CA ILE A 133 10.20 7.45 -10.30
C ILE A 133 11.33 7.19 -9.29
N SER A 134 12.57 7.04 -9.76
CA SER A 134 13.73 6.82 -8.88
C SER A 134 13.96 8.03 -7.97
N LEU A 135 13.88 9.25 -8.53
CA LEU A 135 13.99 10.49 -7.76
C LEU A 135 12.82 10.65 -6.78
N PHE A 136 11.60 10.34 -7.23
CA PHE A 136 10.39 10.48 -6.44
C PHE A 136 10.44 9.56 -5.21
N ILE A 137 10.78 8.28 -5.39
CA ILE A 137 10.93 7.33 -4.30
C ILE A 137 12.00 7.80 -3.30
N GLU A 138 13.10 8.37 -3.77
CA GLU A 138 14.15 8.89 -2.89
C GLU A 138 13.68 10.13 -2.11
N GLN A 139 12.96 11.05 -2.74
CA GLN A 139 12.33 12.19 -2.08
C GLN A 139 11.34 11.73 -1.00
N LEU A 140 10.46 10.78 -1.33
CA LEU A 140 9.50 10.21 -0.38
C LEU A 140 10.19 9.62 0.86
N LYS A 141 11.31 8.91 0.68
CA LYS A 141 12.09 8.40 1.82
C LYS A 141 12.61 9.54 2.70
N GLN A 142 13.14 10.60 2.10
CA GLN A 142 13.68 11.75 2.83
C GLN A 142 12.60 12.53 3.60
N GLU A 143 11.39 12.60 3.04
CA GLU A 143 10.23 13.21 3.68
C GLU A 143 9.61 12.30 4.77
N GLY A 144 10.11 11.07 4.94
CA GLY A 144 9.67 10.14 5.98
C GLY A 144 8.44 9.33 5.61
N TYR A 145 8.15 9.15 4.32
CA TYR A 145 7.06 8.29 3.85
C TYR A 145 7.41 6.83 4.11
N SER A 146 6.39 6.04 4.45
CA SER A 146 6.52 4.59 4.49
C SER A 146 6.28 4.04 3.08
N ILE A 147 7.31 3.41 2.50
CA ILE A 147 7.27 2.91 1.11
C ILE A 147 7.43 1.39 1.12
N PHE A 148 6.50 0.71 0.47
CA PHE A 148 6.44 -0.73 0.36
C PHE A 148 6.45 -1.14 -1.11
N ALA A 149 7.42 -1.97 -1.50
CA ALA A 149 7.43 -2.62 -2.81
C ALA A 149 6.40 -3.74 -2.83
N VAL A 150 5.59 -3.83 -3.89
CA VAL A 150 4.63 -4.91 -4.09
C VAL A 150 5.20 -5.89 -5.12
N ARG A 151 5.31 -7.16 -4.71
CA ARG A 151 5.84 -8.25 -5.54
C ARG A 151 4.82 -9.36 -5.70
N GLY A 152 4.73 -9.88 -6.92
CA GLY A 152 3.83 -10.95 -7.31
C GLY A 152 3.26 -10.68 -8.71
N GLU A 153 2.31 -11.50 -9.14
CA GLU A 153 1.62 -11.32 -10.42
C GLU A 153 0.45 -10.35 -10.25
N LEU A 154 0.64 -9.11 -10.73
CA LEU A 154 -0.44 -8.12 -10.75
C LEU A 154 -1.42 -8.44 -11.88
N PRO A 155 -2.74 -8.31 -11.65
CA PRO A 155 -3.73 -8.45 -12.71
C PRO A 155 -3.52 -7.39 -13.80
N GLN A 156 -3.65 -7.75 -15.08
CA GLN A 156 -3.43 -6.85 -16.21
C GLN A 156 -4.51 -5.78 -16.32
#